data_AF-A0A6I2FQS7-F1
#
_entry.id   AF-A0A6I2FQS7-F1
#
_cell.length_a   1.000
_cell.length_b   1.000
_cell.length_c   1.000
_cell.angle_alpha   90.00
_cell.angle_beta   90.00
_cell.angle_gamma   90.00
#
_symmetry.space_group_name_H-M   'P 1'
#
loop_
_entity.id
_entity.type
_entity.pdbx_description
1 polymer ?
#
loop_
_entity_poly.entity_id
_entity_poly.type
_entity_poly.pdbx_seq_one_letter_code
_entity_poly.pdbx_strand_id
1 'polypeptide(L)'
;MPQPTYRESSEESAIAPLPMAHLSIEIGHFSLDEIRYETDRIRAEFRRAVPLVRAFTESARVEFGPDARVSTCYLMDDYFQTAIEPAKVLDRLLDVAADAGLPIDYLARESGCHEAPVFAAGVAVGAPIPVAQMVAARLVAQPEDEETATGRRPPTTESGWLCNGRRERTGISRSSMHRETYRPAQEYGRREHSIFLDVELWHDRDEFRRWSCPFLAAVWQLLRLGMLRYHGAAVVEPQQWSATREWPGGWKDLPPVVRLNQDAAPFTAYRTLSMLPKRYLPIEHAVRLILDHLAIDDDVASYVAAQGRAEQVTVPSKVVERVGHLLLDGT
;
A
#
# COMPACT_ATOMS: atom_id res chain seq x y z
N MET A 1 29.00 -29.73 -5.13
CA MET A 1 28.50 -28.83 -6.19
C MET A 1 27.00 -29.01 -6.26
N PRO A 2 26.17 -27.95 -6.27
CA PRO A 2 24.74 -28.12 -6.44
C PRO A 2 24.45 -28.58 -7.87
N GLN A 3 23.63 -29.62 -8.01
CA GLN A 3 23.19 -30.15 -9.30
C GLN A 3 22.29 -29.12 -10.00
N PRO A 4 22.46 -28.88 -11.31
CA PRO A 4 21.51 -28.06 -12.05
C PRO A 4 20.18 -28.82 -12.15
N THR A 5 19.12 -28.25 -11.56
CA THR A 5 17.76 -28.76 -11.67
C THR A 5 17.17 -28.27 -12.99
N TYR A 6 16.87 -29.20 -13.90
CA TYR A 6 16.14 -28.91 -15.13
C TYR A 6 14.64 -28.77 -14.80
N ARG A 7 14.00 -27.70 -15.27
CA ARG A 7 12.55 -27.48 -15.19
C ARG A 7 12.02 -27.13 -16.59
N GLU A 8 10.96 -27.79 -17.03
CA GLU A 8 10.26 -27.49 -18.29
C GLU A 8 9.54 -26.13 -18.19
N SER A 9 9.40 -25.41 -19.31
CA SER A 9 8.76 -24.08 -19.32
C SER A 9 7.27 -24.08 -18.97
N SER A 10 6.69 -25.25 -18.70
CA SER A 10 5.30 -25.48 -18.31
C SER A 10 5.13 -25.90 -16.84
N GLU A 11 6.21 -26.03 -16.06
CA GLU A 11 6.05 -26.13 -14.61
C GLU A 11 5.49 -24.80 -14.09
N GLU A 12 4.29 -24.83 -13.49
CA GLU A 12 3.74 -23.72 -12.71
C GLU A 12 4.84 -23.16 -11.81
N SER A 13 5.20 -21.89 -12.01
CA SER A 13 6.16 -21.21 -11.15
C SER A 13 5.68 -21.30 -9.71
N ALA A 14 6.30 -22.18 -8.92
CA ALA A 14 5.92 -22.42 -7.55
C ALA A 14 5.89 -21.09 -6.78
N ILE A 15 4.73 -20.73 -6.25
CA ILE A 15 4.58 -19.51 -5.45
C ILE A 15 5.39 -19.67 -4.18
N ALA A 16 6.37 -18.79 -3.99
CA ALA A 16 7.21 -18.78 -2.81
C ALA A 16 6.36 -18.51 -1.55
N PRO A 17 6.55 -19.32 -0.48
CA PRO A 17 5.85 -19.11 0.78
C PRO A 17 6.28 -17.79 1.42
N LEU A 18 5.32 -17.05 1.99
CA LEU A 18 5.61 -15.86 2.80
C LEU A 18 5.18 -16.10 4.25
N PRO A 19 6.03 -15.73 5.23
CA PRO A 19 5.62 -15.80 6.63
C PRO A 19 4.53 -14.75 6.91
N MET A 20 3.50 -15.11 7.68
CA MET A 20 2.34 -14.23 7.90
C MET A 20 2.17 -13.84 9.37
N ALA A 21 2.11 -12.55 9.66
CA ALA A 21 1.54 -12.04 10.89
C ALA A 21 0.00 -12.10 10.83
N HIS A 22 -0.65 -12.04 11.98
CA HIS A 22 -2.10 -11.90 12.04
C HIS A 22 -2.53 -10.48 11.68
N LEU A 23 -1.76 -9.49 12.18
CA LEU A 23 -2.01 -8.08 11.96
C LEU A 23 -0.70 -7.34 11.72
N SER A 24 -0.67 -6.53 10.66
CA SER A 24 0.35 -5.49 10.49
C SER A 24 -0.28 -4.14 10.85
N ILE A 25 0.40 -3.30 11.63
CA ILE A 25 -0.06 -1.97 12.04
C ILE A 25 0.88 -0.90 11.49
N GLU A 26 0.37 -0.02 10.64
CA GLU A 26 1.07 1.18 10.17
C GLU A 26 0.75 2.34 11.10
N ILE A 27 1.77 3.11 11.48
CA ILE A 27 1.64 4.15 12.49
C ILE A 27 2.04 5.52 11.92
N GLY A 28 1.07 6.42 11.84
CA GLY A 28 1.28 7.79 11.41
C GLY A 28 1.68 7.90 9.94
N HIS A 29 1.85 9.15 9.50
CA HIS A 29 2.42 9.50 8.22
C HIS A 29 2.80 10.98 8.27
N PHE A 30 4.10 11.27 8.36
CA PHE A 30 4.67 12.61 8.37
C PHE A 30 5.44 12.84 7.09
N SER A 31 5.33 14.05 6.55
CA SER A 31 6.26 14.53 5.53
C SER A 31 7.69 14.54 6.07
N LEU A 32 8.68 14.46 5.18
CA LEU A 32 10.08 14.49 5.60
C LEU A 32 10.44 15.82 6.26
N ASP A 33 9.85 16.93 5.82
CA ASP A 33 10.04 18.23 6.47
C ASP A 33 9.41 18.28 7.88
N GLU A 34 8.24 17.70 8.11
CA GLU A 34 7.70 17.55 9.47
C GLU A 34 8.68 16.77 10.37
N ILE A 35 9.32 15.72 9.85
CA ILE A 35 10.36 14.99 10.59
C ILE A 35 11.56 15.88 10.89
N ARG A 36 11.99 16.72 9.94
CA ARG A 36 13.14 17.63 10.10
C ARG A 36 12.90 18.82 11.02
N TYR A 37 11.66 19.26 11.19
CA TYR A 37 11.39 20.54 11.86
C TYR A 37 10.36 20.47 12.99
N GLU A 38 9.53 19.43 13.06
CA GLU A 38 8.39 19.35 13.99
C GLU A 38 8.49 18.17 14.98
N THR A 39 9.68 17.94 15.54
CA THR A 39 9.98 16.83 16.47
C THR A 39 8.98 16.70 17.62
N ASP A 40 8.53 17.82 18.22
CA ASP A 40 7.61 17.80 19.35
C ASP A 40 6.20 17.34 18.95
N ARG A 41 5.74 17.71 17.74
CA ARG A 41 4.46 17.26 17.19
C ARG A 41 4.50 15.75 16.94
N ILE A 42 5.58 15.24 16.36
CA ILE A 42 5.78 13.80 16.13
C ILE A 42 5.79 13.05 17.46
N ARG A 43 6.50 13.57 18.46
CA ARG A 43 6.54 12.98 19.81
C ARG A 43 5.14 12.91 20.43
N ALA A 44 4.33 13.95 20.27
CA ALA A 44 2.95 13.96 20.78
C ALA A 44 2.08 12.92 20.07
N GLU A 45 2.15 12.82 18.75
CA GLU A 45 1.40 11.83 17.96
C GLU A 45 1.82 10.39 18.29
N PHE A 46 3.13 10.11 18.41
CA PHE A 46 3.62 8.79 18.81
C PHE A 46 3.16 8.40 20.21
N ARG A 47 3.19 9.32 21.19
CA ARG A 47 2.64 9.06 22.54
C ARG A 47 1.15 8.71 22.50
N ARG A 48 0.38 9.32 21.60
CA ARG A 48 -1.05 9.00 21.39
C ARG A 48 -1.24 7.64 20.72
N ALA A 49 -0.35 7.28 19.81
CA ALA A 49 -0.39 5.98 19.11
C ALA A 49 -0.07 4.79 20.03
N VAL A 50 0.84 4.93 20.98
CA VAL A 50 1.26 3.82 21.89
C VAL A 50 0.09 3.07 22.55
N PRO A 51 -0.85 3.71 23.27
CA PRO A 51 -1.96 2.98 23.88
C PRO A 51 -2.88 2.32 22.86
N LEU A 52 -3.01 2.90 21.67
CA LEU A 52 -3.84 2.36 20.58
C LEU A 52 -3.19 1.13 19.96
N VAL A 53 -1.89 1.16 19.67
CA VAL A 53 -1.13 -0.02 19.20
C VAL A 53 -1.28 -1.16 20.20
N ARG A 54 -1.14 -0.89 21.50
CA ARG A 54 -1.36 -1.91 22.55
C ARG A 54 -2.78 -2.47 22.51
N ALA A 55 -3.79 -1.63 22.33
CA ALA A 55 -5.18 -2.06 22.25
C ALA A 55 -5.45 -2.97 21.03
N PHE A 56 -4.90 -2.63 19.86
CA PHE A 56 -5.04 -3.48 18.66
C PHE A 56 -4.23 -4.78 18.75
N THR A 57 -3.06 -4.76 19.38
CA THR A 57 -2.32 -5.99 19.68
C THR A 57 -3.12 -6.90 20.61
N GLU A 58 -3.75 -6.35 21.65
CA GLU A 58 -4.59 -7.13 22.55
C GLU A 58 -5.86 -7.63 21.85
N SER A 59 -6.50 -6.81 21.02
CA SER A 59 -7.62 -7.21 20.17
C SER A 59 -7.25 -8.39 19.26
N ALA A 60 -6.05 -8.36 18.67
CA ALA A 60 -5.55 -9.47 17.86
C ALA A 60 -5.34 -10.75 18.70
N ARG A 61 -4.89 -10.64 19.96
CA ARG A 61 -4.77 -11.79 20.85
C ARG A 61 -6.10 -12.38 21.28
N VAL A 62 -7.10 -11.53 21.49
CA VAL A 62 -8.47 -11.99 21.78
C VAL A 62 -9.04 -12.73 20.58
N GLU A 63 -8.79 -12.26 19.36
CA GLU A 63 -9.31 -12.88 18.14
C GLU A 63 -8.53 -14.15 17.72
N PHE A 64 -7.20 -14.12 17.77
CA PHE A 64 -6.33 -15.17 17.20
C PHE A 64 -5.56 -15.99 18.24
N GLY A 65 -5.76 -15.72 19.54
CA GLY A 65 -5.09 -16.40 20.65
C GLY A 65 -3.84 -15.67 21.17
N PRO A 66 -3.27 -16.14 22.30
CA PRO A 66 -2.18 -15.44 23.01
C PRO A 66 -0.91 -15.26 22.16
N ASP A 67 -0.68 -16.16 21.19
CA ASP A 67 0.47 -16.15 20.29
C ASP A 67 0.24 -15.31 19.01
N ALA A 68 -0.78 -14.44 19.01
CA ALA A 68 -1.08 -13.56 17.88
C ALA A 68 0.15 -12.71 17.52
N ARG A 69 0.73 -13.04 16.36
CA ARG A 69 1.83 -12.30 15.71
C ARG A 69 1.32 -10.95 15.19
N VAL A 70 1.83 -9.86 15.74
CA VAL A 70 1.53 -8.49 15.32
C VAL A 70 2.82 -7.76 14.99
N SER A 71 2.92 -7.16 13.81
CA SER A 71 4.07 -6.35 13.40
C SER A 71 3.68 -4.88 13.29
N THR A 72 4.61 -3.98 13.57
CA THR A 72 4.44 -2.54 13.34
C THR A 72 5.30 -2.03 12.20
N CYS A 73 4.80 -1.05 11.45
CA CYS A 73 5.57 -0.44 10.37
C CYS A 73 5.33 1.06 10.27
N TYR A 74 6.29 1.73 9.63
CA TYR A 74 6.20 3.13 9.26
C TYR A 74 6.54 3.28 7.76
N LEU A 75 5.66 3.90 6.98
CA LEU A 75 5.90 4.20 5.56
C LEU A 75 6.45 5.62 5.41
N MET A 76 7.63 5.74 4.81
CA MET A 76 8.28 7.01 4.49
C MET A 76 7.85 7.51 3.12
N ASP A 77 7.39 8.76 3.03
CA ASP A 77 7.21 9.46 1.76
C ASP A 77 8.56 9.98 1.22
N ASP A 78 9.35 9.08 0.64
CA ASP A 78 10.56 9.44 -0.09
C ASP A 78 10.32 9.59 -1.61
N TYR A 79 9.15 9.19 -2.10
CA TYR A 79 8.80 9.28 -3.51
C TYR A 79 8.49 10.72 -3.94
N PHE A 80 7.81 11.50 -3.09
CA PHE A 80 7.50 12.90 -3.39
C PHE A 80 8.58 13.88 -2.89
N GLN A 81 9.48 13.44 -2.01
CA GLN A 81 10.47 14.29 -1.31
C GLN A 81 11.93 13.78 -1.45
N THR A 82 12.34 13.44 -2.67
CA THR A 82 13.65 12.79 -2.95
C THR A 82 14.90 13.63 -2.59
N ALA A 83 14.76 14.95 -2.41
CA ALA A 83 15.87 15.86 -2.14
C ALA A 83 16.40 15.81 -0.70
N ILE A 84 15.64 15.23 0.24
CA ILE A 84 16.04 15.12 1.65
C ILE A 84 16.77 13.81 1.85
N GLU A 85 17.99 13.84 2.37
CA GLU A 85 18.78 12.62 2.61
C GLU A 85 18.20 11.78 3.77
N PRO A 86 18.23 10.43 3.70
CA PRO A 86 17.74 9.55 4.76
C PRO A 86 18.36 9.84 6.13
N ALA A 87 19.68 10.05 6.17
CA ALA A 87 20.42 10.34 7.39
C ALA A 87 19.96 11.61 8.13
N LYS A 88 19.23 12.52 7.47
CA LYS A 88 18.71 13.74 8.10
C LYS A 88 17.39 13.53 8.83
N VAL A 89 16.70 12.42 8.58
CA VAL A 89 15.34 12.17 9.08
C VAL A 89 15.21 10.87 9.87
N LEU A 90 15.91 9.81 9.47
CA LEU A 90 15.66 8.47 10.02
C LEU A 90 16.06 8.35 11.49
N ASP A 91 17.27 8.77 11.88
CA ASP A 91 17.69 8.72 13.28
C ASP A 91 16.71 9.50 14.17
N ARG A 92 16.33 10.70 13.74
CA ARG A 92 15.39 11.52 14.49
C ARG A 92 14.02 10.86 14.64
N LEU A 93 13.47 10.29 13.58
CA LEU A 93 12.18 9.60 13.63
C LEU A 93 12.24 8.43 14.62
N LEU A 94 13.29 7.61 14.53
CA LEU A 94 13.46 6.42 15.36
C LEU A 94 13.75 6.76 16.82
N ASP A 95 14.55 7.80 17.08
CA ASP A 95 14.81 8.31 18.42
C ASP A 95 13.52 8.80 19.09
N VAL A 96 12.68 9.54 18.35
CA VAL A 96 11.39 10.03 18.87
C VAL A 96 10.42 8.87 19.12
N ALA A 97 10.41 7.84 18.26
CA ALA A 97 9.61 6.63 18.47
C ALA A 97 10.07 5.86 19.72
N ALA A 98 11.38 5.66 19.86
CA ALA A 98 12.00 4.99 21.02
C ALA A 98 11.71 5.74 22.33
N ASP A 99 11.89 7.07 22.34
CA ASP A 99 11.57 7.95 23.47
C ASP A 99 10.09 7.89 23.87
N ALA A 100 9.19 7.72 22.90
CA ALA A 100 7.76 7.57 23.15
C ALA A 100 7.39 6.15 23.63
N GLY A 101 8.28 5.16 23.48
CA GLY A 101 8.00 3.75 23.72
C GLY A 101 7.13 3.12 22.63
N LEU A 102 7.21 3.65 21.40
CA LEU A 102 6.49 3.14 20.23
C LEU A 102 7.41 2.19 19.44
N PRO A 103 7.13 0.88 19.42
CA PRO A 103 7.91 -0.05 18.60
C PRO A 103 7.62 0.17 17.12
N ILE A 104 8.68 0.31 16.32
CA ILE A 104 8.61 0.27 14.86
C ILE A 104 9.46 -0.92 14.41
N ASP A 105 8.80 -2.00 13.97
CA ASP A 105 9.49 -3.21 13.54
C ASP A 105 10.06 -3.07 12.12
N TYR A 106 9.32 -2.38 11.25
CA TYR A 106 9.66 -2.19 9.83
C TYR A 106 9.58 -0.73 9.41
N LEU A 107 10.60 -0.27 8.69
CA LEU A 107 10.59 0.99 7.97
C LEU A 107 10.46 0.70 6.48
N ALA A 108 9.46 1.27 5.82
CA ALA A 108 9.24 1.09 4.40
C ALA A 108 9.39 2.41 3.64
N ARG A 109 9.74 2.32 2.36
CA ARG A 109 9.85 3.45 1.42
C ARG A 109 8.66 3.47 0.49
N GLU A 110 8.01 4.62 0.33
CA GLU A 110 6.94 4.79 -0.66
C GLU A 110 7.48 4.60 -2.08
N SER A 111 8.71 5.02 -2.36
CA SER A 111 9.33 4.73 -3.66
C SER A 111 9.56 3.22 -3.90
N GLY A 112 9.62 2.41 -2.84
CA GLY A 112 9.62 0.95 -2.92
C GLY A 112 8.32 0.35 -3.46
N CYS A 113 7.22 1.11 -3.40
CA CYS A 113 5.95 0.77 -4.03
C CYS A 113 5.92 1.15 -5.52
N HIS A 114 6.82 2.04 -5.96
CA HIS A 114 7.04 2.33 -7.37
C HIS A 114 7.95 1.28 -8.00
N GLU A 115 9.18 1.18 -7.48
CA GLU A 115 10.23 0.27 -7.93
C GLU A 115 10.92 -0.34 -6.72
N ALA A 116 11.04 -1.67 -6.71
CA ALA A 116 11.70 -2.40 -5.63
C ALA A 116 13.04 -2.93 -6.12
N PRO A 117 14.18 -2.33 -5.74
CA PRO A 117 15.48 -2.94 -5.97
C PRO A 117 15.55 -4.28 -5.22
N VAL A 118 16.12 -5.30 -5.87
CA VAL A 118 16.36 -6.59 -5.25
C VAL A 118 17.66 -6.51 -4.46
N PHE A 119 17.67 -7.00 -3.23
CA PHE A 119 18.87 -6.99 -2.39
C PHE A 119 19.41 -8.39 -2.17
N ALA A 120 20.73 -8.55 -2.30
CA ALA A 120 21.45 -9.75 -1.91
C ALA A 120 22.58 -9.36 -0.96
N ALA A 121 22.60 -9.94 0.24
CA ALA A 121 23.57 -9.63 1.29
C ALA A 121 23.69 -8.11 1.58
N GLY A 122 22.57 -7.38 1.55
CA GLY A 122 22.52 -5.95 1.87
C GLY A 122 23.02 -5.01 0.75
N VAL A 123 23.17 -5.52 -0.47
CA VAL A 123 23.55 -4.76 -1.67
C VAL A 123 22.48 -4.93 -2.75
N ALA A 124 22.11 -3.85 -3.44
CA ALA A 124 21.18 -3.90 -4.56
C ALA A 124 21.79 -4.66 -5.74
N VAL A 125 21.02 -5.56 -6.34
CA VAL A 125 21.42 -6.43 -7.46
C VAL A 125 20.35 -6.46 -8.54
N GLY A 126 20.78 -6.57 -9.79
CA GLY A 126 19.88 -6.67 -10.94
C GLY A 126 19.10 -5.39 -11.23
N ALA A 127 18.10 -5.51 -12.12
CA ALA A 127 17.14 -4.45 -12.38
C ALA A 127 16.07 -4.43 -11.28
N PRO A 128 15.58 -3.24 -10.88
CA PRO A 128 14.48 -3.15 -9.92
C PRO A 128 13.20 -3.75 -10.51
N ILE A 129 12.37 -4.31 -9.62
CA ILE A 129 11.05 -4.80 -9.99
C ILE A 129 10.11 -3.59 -10.15
N PRO A 130 9.42 -3.41 -11.30
CA PRO A 130 8.55 -2.26 -11.55
C PRO A 130 7.17 -2.46 -10.89
N VAL A 131 7.14 -2.40 -9.55
CA VAL A 131 5.99 -2.80 -8.71
C VAL A 131 4.70 -2.07 -9.09
N ALA A 132 4.74 -0.73 -9.17
CA ALA A 132 3.56 0.07 -9.50
C ALA A 132 3.02 -0.28 -10.89
N GLN A 133 3.91 -0.47 -11.88
CA GLN A 133 3.53 -0.85 -13.23
C GLN A 133 2.87 -2.24 -13.26
N MET A 134 3.38 -3.21 -12.49
CA MET A 134 2.79 -4.54 -12.37
C MET A 134 1.37 -4.48 -11.80
N VAL A 135 1.16 -3.65 -10.76
CA VAL A 135 -0.17 -3.47 -10.17
C VAL A 135 -1.10 -2.75 -11.13
N ALA A 136 -0.62 -1.72 -11.84
CA ALA A 136 -1.43 -1.00 -12.81
C ALA A 136 -1.91 -1.89 -13.96
N ALA A 137 -1.08 -2.85 -14.39
CA ALA A 137 -1.46 -3.84 -15.40
C ALA A 137 -2.59 -4.80 -14.96
N ARG A 138 -2.90 -4.85 -13.66
CA ARG A 138 -3.99 -5.66 -13.09
C ARG A 138 -5.26 -4.84 -12.81
N LEU A 139 -5.28 -3.55 -13.15
CA LEU A 139 -6.48 -2.74 -13.03
C LEU A 139 -7.54 -3.22 -14.00
N VAL A 140 -8.69 -3.59 -13.46
CA VAL A 140 -9.89 -3.90 -14.24
C VAL A 140 -10.52 -2.58 -14.63
N ALA A 141 -10.48 -2.26 -15.92
CA ALA A 141 -11.18 -1.12 -16.45
C ALA A 141 -12.68 -1.26 -16.13
N GLN A 142 -13.31 -0.15 -15.74
CA GLN A 142 -14.75 -0.16 -15.57
C GLN A 142 -15.41 -0.40 -16.93
N PRO A 143 -16.43 -1.27 -17.00
CA PRO A 143 -17.22 -1.38 -18.21
C PRO A 143 -17.81 0.00 -18.53
N GLU A 144 -17.59 0.49 -19.74
CA GLU A 144 -18.30 1.65 -20.21
C GLU A 144 -19.78 1.29 -20.27
N ASP A 145 -20.65 2.13 -19.70
CA ASP A 145 -22.06 1.99 -19.97
C ASP A 145 -22.33 2.28 -21.43
N GLU A 146 -22.68 1.26 -22.21
CA GLU A 146 -22.94 1.34 -23.64
C GLU A 146 -23.95 2.45 -24.00
N GLU A 147 -24.89 2.77 -23.10
CA GLU A 147 -25.87 3.84 -23.27
C GLU A 147 -25.31 5.27 -23.07
N THR A 148 -24.15 5.41 -22.44
CA THR A 148 -23.53 6.71 -22.10
C THR A 148 -22.08 6.86 -22.53
N ALA A 149 -21.52 5.84 -23.18
CA ALA A 149 -20.22 5.87 -23.83
C ALA A 149 -20.21 6.96 -24.91
N THR A 150 -19.63 8.12 -24.57
CA THR A 150 -19.45 9.23 -25.52
C THR A 150 -18.11 9.17 -26.25
N GLY A 151 -17.26 8.18 -25.92
CA GLY A 151 -15.86 8.10 -26.38
C GLY A 151 -14.97 9.27 -25.93
N ARG A 152 -15.47 10.16 -25.06
CA ARG A 152 -14.74 11.38 -24.64
C ARG A 152 -13.66 11.13 -23.61
N ARG A 153 -13.75 10.03 -22.87
CA ARG A 153 -12.77 9.65 -21.84
C ARG A 153 -12.04 8.40 -22.33
N PRO A 154 -10.70 8.42 -22.41
CA PRO A 154 -9.94 7.21 -22.67
C PRO A 154 -10.13 6.16 -21.56
N PRO A 155 -9.92 4.87 -21.84
CA PRO A 155 -9.93 3.82 -20.83
C PRO A 155 -9.02 4.15 -19.62
N THR A 156 -9.31 3.58 -18.45
CA THR A 156 -8.51 3.81 -17.23
C THR A 156 -7.03 3.51 -17.43
N THR A 157 -6.70 2.46 -18.19
CA THR A 157 -5.32 2.05 -18.51
C THR A 157 -4.55 3.07 -19.36
N GLU A 158 -5.25 3.96 -20.06
CA GLU A 158 -4.66 5.03 -20.86
C GLU A 158 -4.69 6.37 -20.13
N SER A 159 -5.85 6.71 -19.56
CA SER A 159 -6.06 8.02 -18.92
C SER A 159 -5.33 8.16 -17.59
N GLY A 160 -5.13 7.08 -16.85
CA GLY A 160 -4.66 7.14 -15.46
C GLY A 160 -5.70 7.63 -14.48
N TRP A 161 -6.99 7.57 -14.83
CA TRP A 161 -8.09 7.93 -13.93
C TRP A 161 -9.05 6.78 -13.71
N LEU A 162 -9.40 6.51 -12.46
CA LEU A 162 -10.36 5.51 -12.03
C LEU A 162 -11.55 6.17 -11.33
N CYS A 163 -12.77 5.93 -11.80
CA CYS A 163 -13.97 6.34 -11.08
C CYS A 163 -14.68 5.16 -10.43
N ASN A 164 -15.74 5.40 -9.66
CA ASN A 164 -16.59 4.37 -9.05
C ASN A 164 -18.02 4.35 -9.61
N GLY A 165 -18.25 4.98 -10.77
CA GLY A 165 -19.61 5.26 -11.22
C GLY A 165 -19.73 5.98 -12.55
N ARG A 166 -20.96 6.40 -12.84
CA ARG A 166 -21.34 7.28 -13.95
C ARG A 166 -21.18 8.74 -13.50
N ARG A 167 -20.52 9.57 -14.32
CA ARG A 167 -20.42 11.02 -14.09
C ARG A 167 -21.75 11.73 -14.29
N GLU A 168 -21.84 12.93 -13.73
CA GLU A 168 -22.91 13.85 -14.04
C GLU A 168 -22.97 14.17 -15.54
N ARG A 169 -24.18 14.33 -16.06
CA ARG A 169 -24.42 14.87 -17.40
C ARG A 169 -25.07 16.23 -17.27
N THR A 170 -24.33 17.25 -17.67
CA THR A 170 -24.82 18.61 -17.90
C THR A 170 -24.79 18.86 -19.40
N GLY A 171 -25.97 19.03 -20.00
CA GLY A 171 -26.06 19.20 -21.44
C GLY A 171 -25.51 20.55 -21.88
N ILE A 172 -24.31 20.56 -22.46
CA ILE A 172 -24.00 21.53 -23.52
C ILE A 172 -24.56 20.93 -24.80
N SER A 173 -25.86 21.11 -25.02
CA SER A 173 -26.47 20.76 -26.30
C SER A 173 -25.83 21.59 -27.41
N ARG A 174 -25.38 20.95 -28.49
CA ARG A 174 -25.00 21.65 -29.74
C ARG A 174 -26.22 22.21 -30.48
N SER A 175 -27.45 21.90 -30.04
CA SER A 175 -28.70 22.38 -30.61
C SER A 175 -29.55 23.10 -29.55
N SER A 176 -29.89 24.36 -29.82
CA SER A 176 -30.69 25.22 -28.96
C SER A 176 -32.14 24.75 -28.72
N MET A 177 -32.58 23.66 -29.37
CA MET A 177 -33.97 23.19 -29.34
C MET A 177 -34.27 22.14 -28.26
N HIS A 178 -33.25 21.53 -27.64
CA HIS A 178 -33.44 20.60 -26.53
C HIS A 178 -32.46 20.89 -25.39
N ARG A 179 -33.00 21.33 -24.23
CA ARG A 179 -32.23 21.33 -22.97
C ARG A 179 -32.15 19.90 -22.48
N GLU A 180 -30.95 19.30 -22.45
CA GLU A 180 -30.80 18.04 -21.74
C GLU A 180 -31.04 18.29 -20.24
N THR A 181 -31.89 17.47 -19.64
CA THR A 181 -32.14 17.49 -18.19
C THR A 181 -30.86 17.09 -17.45
N TYR A 182 -30.49 17.85 -16.41
CA TYR A 182 -29.38 17.49 -15.53
C TYR A 182 -29.55 16.06 -15.00
N ARG A 183 -28.50 15.25 -15.11
CA ARG A 183 -28.42 13.94 -14.46
C ARG A 183 -27.24 13.96 -13.49
N PRO A 184 -27.45 13.73 -12.19
CA PRO A 184 -26.36 13.70 -11.21
C PRO A 184 -25.46 12.48 -11.43
N ALA A 185 -24.22 12.57 -10.94
CA ALA A 185 -23.30 11.43 -10.89
C ALA A 185 -23.90 10.29 -10.03
N GLN A 186 -23.60 9.05 -10.41
CA GLN A 186 -24.14 7.85 -9.78
C GLN A 186 -23.04 6.85 -9.52
N GLU A 187 -22.88 6.44 -8.28
CA GLU A 187 -21.99 5.35 -7.88
C GLU A 187 -22.58 4.00 -8.33
N TYR A 188 -21.72 3.10 -8.82
CA TYR A 188 -22.13 1.74 -9.16
C TYR A 188 -22.41 0.93 -7.89
N GLY A 189 -23.48 0.13 -7.91
CA GLY A 189 -23.87 -0.68 -6.74
C GLY A 189 -24.36 0.15 -5.54
N ARG A 190 -24.69 1.43 -5.75
CA ARG A 190 -25.26 2.29 -4.72
C ARG A 190 -26.48 1.66 -4.06
N ARG A 191 -26.69 2.01 -2.79
CA ARG A 191 -27.95 1.77 -2.08
C ARG A 191 -28.83 3.02 -2.19
N GLU A 192 -29.06 3.71 -1.07
CA GLU A 192 -29.94 4.89 -0.97
C GLU A 192 -29.32 6.18 -1.54
N HIS A 193 -27.99 6.29 -1.53
CA HIS A 193 -27.26 7.51 -1.93
C HIS A 193 -26.05 7.16 -2.80
N SER A 194 -25.59 8.13 -3.60
CA SER A 194 -24.39 7.99 -4.44
C SER A 194 -23.25 8.84 -3.87
N ILE A 195 -22.08 8.23 -3.69
CA ILE A 195 -20.83 8.97 -3.46
C ILE A 195 -19.96 8.74 -4.68
N PHE A 196 -19.80 9.76 -5.52
CA PHE A 196 -19.00 9.64 -6.73
C PHE A 196 -17.55 10.04 -6.46
N LEU A 197 -16.63 9.16 -6.82
CA LEU A 197 -15.20 9.39 -6.79
C LEU A 197 -14.61 9.25 -8.19
N ASP A 198 -13.61 10.07 -8.45
CA ASP A 198 -12.76 9.98 -9.63
C ASP A 198 -11.34 10.30 -9.19
N VAL A 199 -10.47 9.31 -9.33
CA VAL A 199 -9.17 9.23 -8.70
C VAL A 199 -8.10 9.18 -9.78
N GLU A 200 -7.18 10.12 -9.73
CA GLU A 200 -5.95 10.07 -10.51
C GLU A 200 -5.03 8.97 -9.92
N LEU A 201 -4.65 8.02 -10.76
CA LEU A 201 -3.74 6.91 -10.45
C LEU A 201 -2.30 7.27 -10.85
N TRP A 202 -2.17 7.97 -11.96
CA TRP A 202 -0.90 8.51 -12.44
C TRP A 202 -1.15 9.67 -13.40
N HIS A 203 -0.09 10.43 -13.66
CA HIS A 203 -0.02 11.34 -14.78
C HIS A 203 1.33 11.22 -15.48
N ASP A 204 1.33 11.34 -16.79
CA ASP A 204 2.54 11.25 -17.61
C ASP A 204 3.08 12.69 -17.86
N ARG A 205 4.36 12.95 -17.56
CA ARG A 205 5.07 14.19 -17.91
C ARG A 205 6.39 13.87 -18.56
N ASP A 206 6.69 14.50 -19.70
CA ASP A 206 8.01 14.42 -20.37
C ASP A 206 8.55 12.98 -20.47
N GLU A 207 7.69 12.04 -20.91
CA GLU A 207 7.96 10.59 -21.04
C GLU A 207 8.03 9.77 -19.74
N PHE A 208 7.87 10.40 -18.57
CA PHE A 208 7.87 9.73 -17.27
C PHE A 208 6.47 9.67 -16.65
N ARG A 209 6.09 8.47 -16.22
CA ARG A 209 4.87 8.24 -15.44
C ARG A 209 5.12 8.58 -13.96
N ARG A 210 4.36 9.52 -13.43
CA ARG A 210 4.32 9.80 -11.99
C ARG A 210 3.08 9.20 -11.36
N TRP A 211 3.28 8.27 -10.44
CA TRP A 211 2.20 7.62 -9.71
C TRP A 211 1.65 8.53 -8.62
N SER A 212 0.35 8.43 -8.37
CA SER A 212 -0.31 9.20 -7.32
C SER A 212 -0.10 8.52 -5.95
N CYS A 213 -0.13 9.32 -4.88
CA CYS A 213 -0.08 8.83 -3.50
C CYS A 213 -1.15 7.74 -3.20
N PRO A 214 -2.44 7.89 -3.55
CA PRO A 214 -3.42 6.83 -3.28
C PRO A 214 -3.12 5.55 -4.07
N PHE A 215 -2.51 5.63 -5.25
CA PHE A 215 -2.10 4.44 -5.98
C PHE A 215 -0.93 3.72 -5.30
N LEU A 216 0.12 4.45 -4.91
CA LEU A 216 1.25 3.86 -4.18
C LEU A 216 0.84 3.33 -2.80
N ALA A 217 -0.10 3.99 -2.11
CA ALA A 217 -0.68 3.49 -0.88
C ALA A 217 -1.50 2.21 -1.09
N ALA A 218 -2.21 2.05 -2.22
CA ALA A 218 -2.84 0.78 -2.57
C ALA A 218 -1.82 -0.34 -2.81
N VAL A 219 -0.72 -0.04 -3.53
CA VAL A 219 0.41 -0.98 -3.69
C VAL A 219 1.00 -1.36 -2.33
N TRP A 220 1.16 -0.40 -1.43
CA TRP A 220 1.65 -0.63 -0.07
C TRP A 220 0.78 -1.61 0.71
N GLN A 221 -0.55 -1.49 0.63
CA GLN A 221 -1.46 -2.46 1.24
C GLN A 221 -1.27 -3.86 0.65
N LEU A 222 -1.10 -3.99 -0.67
CA LEU A 222 -0.86 -5.29 -1.31
C LEU A 222 0.48 -5.92 -0.89
N LEU A 223 1.52 -5.11 -0.72
CA LEU A 223 2.82 -5.56 -0.20
C LEU A 223 2.66 -6.10 1.22
N ARG A 224 2.04 -5.34 2.13
CA ARG A 224 1.78 -5.77 3.52
C ARG A 224 0.86 -6.97 3.62
N LEU A 225 -0.08 -7.14 2.70
CA LEU A 225 -0.98 -8.30 2.66
C LEU A 225 -0.35 -9.53 1.99
N GLY A 226 0.87 -9.41 1.48
CA GLY A 226 1.59 -10.50 0.81
C GLY A 226 0.95 -10.91 -0.52
N MET A 227 0.31 -9.99 -1.22
CA MET A 227 -0.49 -10.28 -2.42
C MET A 227 0.26 -10.13 -3.74
N LEU A 228 1.48 -9.58 -3.72
CA LEU A 228 2.28 -9.38 -4.92
C LEU A 228 3.33 -10.48 -5.07
N ARG A 229 3.50 -10.98 -6.30
CA ARG A 229 4.57 -11.88 -6.70
C ARG A 229 5.23 -11.40 -7.99
N TYR A 230 6.54 -11.61 -8.10
CA TYR A 230 7.28 -11.43 -9.34
C TYR A 230 7.95 -12.75 -9.69
N HIS A 231 7.54 -13.39 -10.79
CA HIS A 231 7.95 -14.74 -11.17
C HIS A 231 7.81 -15.77 -10.03
N GLY A 232 6.70 -15.70 -9.29
CA GLY A 232 6.42 -16.57 -8.14
C GLY A 232 7.13 -16.19 -6.83
N ALA A 233 8.12 -15.28 -6.86
CA ALA A 233 8.85 -14.83 -5.66
C ALA A 233 8.23 -13.59 -5.01
N ALA A 234 8.62 -13.31 -3.77
CA ALA A 234 8.26 -12.07 -3.07
C ALA A 234 8.73 -10.84 -3.87
N VAL A 235 7.91 -9.80 -3.95
CA VAL A 235 8.32 -8.53 -4.59
C VAL A 235 9.27 -7.74 -3.67
N VAL A 236 9.06 -7.85 -2.35
CA VAL A 236 9.90 -7.18 -1.34
C VAL A 236 10.23 -8.17 -0.23
N GLU A 237 11.51 -8.28 0.08
CA GLU A 237 12.01 -9.02 1.25
C GLU A 237 12.62 -8.03 2.25
N PRO A 238 12.07 -7.92 3.47
CA PRO A 238 12.62 -7.04 4.50
C PRO A 238 14.10 -7.33 4.77
N GLN A 239 14.94 -6.31 4.68
CA GLN A 239 16.37 -6.43 4.94
C GLN A 239 16.67 -6.01 6.38
N GLN A 240 17.37 -6.86 7.15
CA GLN A 240 17.77 -6.53 8.51
C GLN A 240 18.70 -5.31 8.52
N TRP A 241 18.36 -4.29 9.31
CA TRP A 241 19.26 -3.20 9.62
C TRP A 241 20.05 -3.48 10.88
N SER A 242 21.32 -3.08 10.90
CA SER A 242 22.11 -3.04 12.12
C SER A 242 22.16 -1.60 12.61
N ALA A 243 21.89 -1.36 13.89
CA ALA A 243 22.03 -0.04 14.51
C ALA A 243 23.47 0.51 14.44
N THR A 244 24.46 -0.35 14.17
CA THR A 244 25.87 0.07 13.98
C THR A 244 26.19 0.55 12.56
N ARG A 245 25.25 0.43 11.62
CA ARG A 245 25.42 0.85 10.23
C ARG A 245 24.87 2.26 10.04
N GLU A 246 25.69 3.13 9.45
CA GLU A 246 25.24 4.48 9.05
C GLU A 246 24.18 4.41 7.95
N TRP A 247 23.21 5.33 7.99
CA TRP A 247 22.24 5.50 6.92
C TRP A 247 22.93 5.91 5.61
N PRO A 248 22.48 5.39 4.46
CA PRO A 248 23.04 5.80 3.19
C PRO A 248 22.70 7.27 2.88
N GLY A 249 23.54 7.91 2.07
CA GLY A 249 23.29 9.28 1.62
C GLY A 249 22.09 9.40 0.67
N GLY A 250 21.78 8.33 -0.07
CA GLY A 250 20.68 8.29 -1.04
C GLY A 250 19.58 7.31 -0.63
N TRP A 251 18.33 7.71 -0.90
CA TRP A 251 17.15 6.87 -0.75
C TRP A 251 17.26 5.54 -1.52
N LYS A 252 17.69 5.57 -2.78
CA LYS A 252 17.84 4.37 -3.64
C LYS A 252 18.76 3.28 -3.06
N ASP A 253 19.67 3.65 -2.16
CA ASP A 253 20.64 2.74 -1.55
C ASP A 253 20.07 2.10 -0.27
N LEU A 254 18.86 2.51 0.15
CA LEU A 254 18.11 1.93 1.25
C LEU A 254 17.14 0.85 0.71
N PRO A 255 17.06 -0.33 1.34
CA PRO A 255 16.10 -1.37 0.97
C PRO A 255 14.65 -0.87 1.01
N PRO A 256 13.76 -1.33 0.09
CA PRO A 256 12.33 -0.96 0.09
C PRO A 256 11.65 -1.13 1.44
N VAL A 257 12.00 -2.22 2.14
CA VAL A 257 11.58 -2.48 3.52
C VAL A 257 12.82 -2.87 4.33
N VAL A 258 12.99 -2.15 5.43
CA VAL A 258 14.06 -2.32 6.39
C VAL A 258 13.47 -2.92 7.66
N ARG A 259 14.01 -4.04 8.12
CA ARG A 259 13.64 -4.65 9.40
C ARG A 259 14.52 -4.08 10.50
N LEU A 260 13.92 -3.31 11.41
CA LEU A 260 14.59 -2.64 12.52
C LEU A 260 14.68 -3.56 13.75
N ASN A 261 13.64 -4.36 13.99
CA ASN A 261 13.58 -5.29 15.11
C ASN A 261 13.83 -6.74 14.65
N GLN A 262 14.85 -7.40 15.22
CA GLN A 262 15.20 -8.77 14.84
C GLN A 262 14.13 -9.80 15.23
N ASP A 263 13.37 -9.50 16.28
CA ASP A 263 12.33 -10.38 16.83
C ASP A 263 10.93 -10.00 16.33
N ALA A 264 10.86 -9.10 15.33
CA ALA A 264 9.61 -8.68 14.72
C ALA A 264 8.81 -9.89 14.20
N ALA A 265 7.49 -9.85 14.44
CA ALA A 265 6.56 -10.67 13.69
C ALA A 265 6.73 -10.43 12.17
N PRO A 266 6.30 -11.35 11.30
CA PRO A 266 6.48 -11.20 9.87
C PRO A 266 5.94 -9.87 9.31
N PHE A 267 6.60 -9.35 8.28
CA PHE A 267 6.19 -8.11 7.61
C PHE A 267 4.82 -8.26 6.94
N THR A 268 4.62 -9.35 6.22
CA THR A 268 3.34 -9.66 5.58
C THR A 268 2.32 -10.16 6.60
N ALA A 269 1.04 -9.84 6.41
CA ALA A 269 -0.02 -10.13 7.37
C ALA A 269 -1.36 -10.49 6.72
N TYR A 270 -2.20 -11.24 7.44
CA TYR A 270 -3.56 -11.52 6.99
C TYR A 270 -4.44 -10.29 6.98
N ARG A 271 -4.23 -9.35 7.92
CA ARG A 271 -4.92 -8.06 7.98
C ARG A 271 -3.93 -6.92 8.17
N THR A 272 -4.29 -5.76 7.63
CA THR A 272 -3.57 -4.52 7.87
C THR A 272 -4.45 -3.55 8.63
N LEU A 273 -3.82 -2.73 9.46
CA LEU A 273 -4.40 -1.55 10.08
C LEU A 273 -3.48 -0.37 9.78
N SER A 274 -4.04 0.74 9.30
CA SER A 274 -3.31 2.01 9.16
C SER A 274 -3.89 3.04 10.13
N MET A 275 -3.07 3.49 11.07
CA MET A 275 -3.41 4.51 12.07
C MET A 275 -2.92 5.87 11.58
N LEU A 276 -3.80 6.63 10.94
CA LEU A 276 -3.44 7.81 10.16
C LEU A 276 -4.18 9.06 10.67
N PRO A 277 -3.62 10.27 10.46
CA PRO A 277 -4.36 11.52 10.70
C PRO A 277 -5.63 11.61 9.84
N LYS A 278 -6.70 12.24 10.36
CA LYS A 278 -7.99 12.39 9.66
C LYS A 278 -7.89 13.04 8.26
N ARG A 279 -6.88 13.87 8.01
CA ARG A 279 -6.62 14.46 6.68
C ARG A 279 -6.39 13.43 5.56
N TYR A 280 -6.02 12.18 5.91
CA TYR A 280 -5.86 11.08 4.94
C TYR A 280 -7.17 10.41 4.55
N LEU A 281 -8.32 10.77 5.14
CA LEU A 281 -9.61 10.17 4.80
C LEU A 281 -9.90 10.13 3.27
N PRO A 282 -9.66 11.20 2.48
CA PRO A 282 -9.86 11.15 1.03
C PRO A 282 -8.92 10.17 0.33
N ILE A 283 -7.66 10.08 0.81
CA ILE A 283 -6.66 9.16 0.27
C ILE A 283 -7.06 7.71 0.57
N GLU A 284 -7.44 7.39 1.81
CA GLU A 284 -7.86 6.03 2.17
C GLU A 284 -9.15 5.60 1.47
N HIS A 285 -10.07 6.53 1.18
CA HIS A 285 -11.24 6.23 0.37
C HIS A 285 -10.85 5.90 -1.09
N ALA A 286 -9.89 6.65 -1.65
CA ALA A 286 -9.32 6.34 -2.97
C ALA A 286 -8.58 5.00 -2.99
N VAL A 287 -7.79 4.68 -1.95
CA VAL A 287 -7.11 3.39 -1.80
C VAL A 287 -8.11 2.23 -1.86
N ARG A 288 -9.21 2.31 -1.12
CA ARG A 288 -10.25 1.27 -1.14
C ARG A 288 -10.84 1.09 -2.54
N LEU A 289 -11.16 2.19 -3.22
CA LEU A 289 -11.66 2.16 -4.60
C LEU A 289 -10.67 1.46 -5.54
N ILE A 290 -9.39 1.77 -5.43
CA ILE A 290 -8.32 1.16 -6.24
C ILE A 290 -8.24 -0.33 -5.96
N LEU A 291 -8.20 -0.75 -4.69
CA LEU A 291 -8.14 -2.15 -4.31
C LEU A 291 -9.34 -2.96 -4.81
N ASP A 292 -10.53 -2.37 -4.84
CA ASP A 292 -11.74 -3.00 -5.39
C ASP A 292 -11.71 -3.19 -6.91
N HIS A 293 -10.84 -2.47 -7.63
CA HIS A 293 -10.69 -2.57 -9.08
C HIS A 293 -9.46 -3.36 -9.52
N LEU A 294 -8.80 -4.09 -8.62
CA LEU A 294 -7.66 -4.92 -8.97
C LEU A 294 -8.05 -6.38 -9.17
N ALA A 295 -7.62 -6.95 -10.30
CA ALA A 295 -7.64 -8.40 -10.53
C ALA A 295 -6.48 -9.05 -9.76
N ILE A 296 -6.78 -9.50 -8.55
CA ILE A 296 -5.85 -10.25 -7.71
C ILE A 296 -5.52 -11.60 -8.35
N ASP A 297 -4.29 -12.06 -8.15
CA ASP A 297 -3.84 -13.37 -8.60
C ASP A 297 -4.50 -14.49 -7.79
N ASP A 298 -5.33 -15.31 -8.44
CA ASP A 298 -6.14 -16.34 -7.80
C ASP A 298 -5.30 -17.41 -7.09
N ASP A 299 -4.11 -17.72 -7.64
CA ASP A 299 -3.20 -18.69 -7.04
C ASP A 299 -2.59 -18.13 -5.76
N VAL A 300 -2.21 -16.85 -5.76
CA VAL A 300 -1.72 -16.15 -4.56
C VAL A 300 -2.83 -16.03 -3.51
N ALA A 301 -4.05 -15.68 -3.91
CA ALA A 301 -5.19 -15.59 -3.00
C ALA A 301 -5.53 -16.95 -2.38
N SER A 302 -5.55 -18.00 -3.19
CA SER A 302 -5.80 -19.37 -2.74
C SER A 302 -4.73 -19.86 -1.78
N TYR A 303 -3.45 -19.55 -2.08
CA TYR A 303 -2.33 -19.85 -1.22
C TYR A 303 -2.45 -19.18 0.16
N VAL A 304 -2.67 -17.86 0.20
CA VAL A 304 -2.81 -17.11 1.45
C VAL A 304 -4.02 -17.60 2.26
N ALA A 305 -5.14 -17.92 1.60
CA ALA A 305 -6.31 -18.47 2.27
C ALA A 305 -6.05 -19.87 2.84
N ALA A 306 -5.28 -20.72 2.14
CA ALA A 306 -4.88 -22.03 2.65
C ALA A 306 -3.96 -21.92 3.88
N GLN A 307 -2.99 -21.01 3.83
CA GLN A 307 -2.12 -20.71 4.98
C GLN A 307 -2.92 -20.19 6.17
N GLY A 308 -3.85 -19.25 5.94
CA GLY A 308 -4.75 -18.76 6.97
C GLY A 308 -5.57 -19.88 7.62
N ARG A 309 -6.16 -20.78 6.83
CA ARG A 309 -6.89 -21.94 7.37
C ARG A 309 -6.01 -22.85 8.23
N ALA A 310 -4.76 -23.08 7.82
CA ALA A 310 -3.81 -23.89 8.60
C ALA A 310 -3.49 -23.23 9.96
N GLU A 311 -3.55 -21.90 10.03
CA GLU A 311 -3.34 -21.10 11.23
C GLU A 311 -4.66 -20.67 11.92
N GLN A 312 -5.79 -21.27 11.53
CA GLN A 312 -7.13 -20.96 12.08
C GLN A 312 -7.59 -19.50 11.89
N VAL A 313 -7.04 -18.81 10.89
CA VAL A 313 -7.43 -17.46 10.47
C VAL A 313 -8.39 -17.53 9.28
N THR A 314 -9.56 -16.92 9.42
CA THR A 314 -10.46 -16.70 8.27
C THR A 314 -9.96 -15.51 7.47
N VAL A 315 -9.53 -15.77 6.24
CA VAL A 315 -9.04 -14.73 5.31
C VAL A 315 -10.16 -14.37 4.33
N PRO A 316 -10.67 -13.14 4.36
CA PRO A 316 -11.62 -12.65 3.34
C PRO A 316 -11.06 -12.78 1.92
N SER A 317 -11.91 -13.15 0.97
CA SER A 317 -11.51 -13.28 -0.45
C SER A 317 -11.20 -11.92 -1.07
N LYS A 318 -11.93 -10.87 -0.67
CA LYS A 318 -11.66 -9.52 -1.12
C LYS A 318 -10.54 -8.89 -0.30
N VAL A 319 -9.50 -8.43 -0.99
CA VAL A 319 -8.35 -7.76 -0.38
C VAL A 319 -8.76 -6.52 0.42
N VAL A 320 -9.73 -5.73 -0.09
CA VAL A 320 -10.19 -4.52 0.61
C VAL A 320 -10.77 -4.80 2.00
N GLU A 321 -11.33 -6.00 2.23
CA GLU A 321 -11.93 -6.40 3.51
C GLU A 321 -10.86 -6.75 4.55
N ARG A 322 -9.60 -6.89 4.12
CA ARG A 322 -8.44 -7.15 4.98
C ARG A 322 -7.75 -5.86 5.43
N VAL A 323 -8.17 -4.70 4.90
CA VAL A 323 -7.58 -3.38 5.18
C VAL A 323 -8.47 -2.60 6.16
N GLY A 324 -7.92 -2.30 7.34
CA GLY A 324 -8.53 -1.48 8.37
C GLY A 324 -7.86 -0.11 8.51
N HIS A 325 -8.62 0.88 8.99
CA HIS A 325 -8.10 2.22 9.26
C HIS A 325 -8.57 2.71 10.63
N LEU A 326 -7.68 3.42 11.32
CA LEU A 326 -8.03 4.24 12.47
C LEU A 326 -7.62 5.68 12.17
N LEU A 327 -8.61 6.55 12.05
CA LEU A 327 -8.39 7.96 11.73
C LEU A 327 -8.35 8.80 13.00
N LEU A 328 -7.16 9.32 13.32
CA LEU A 328 -6.88 10.08 14.53
C LEU A 328 -7.19 11.56 14.33
N ASP A 329 -7.84 12.15 15.34
CA ASP A 329 -7.96 13.60 15.44
C ASP A 329 -6.57 14.23 15.49
N GLY A 330 -6.25 15.05 14.49
CA GLY A 330 -4.96 15.71 14.36
C GLY A 330 -5.02 16.60 13.13
N THR A 331 -4.45 17.80 13.23
CA THR A 331 -4.37 18.77 12.13
C THR A 331 -3.58 18.22 10.96
#